data_AF-A0A9D5MG42-F1
#
_entry.id   AF-A0A9D5MG42-F1
#
_cell.length_a   1.000
_cell.length_b   1.000
_cell.length_c   1.000
_cell.angle_alpha   90.00
_cell.angle_beta   90.00
_cell.angle_gamma   90.00
#
_symmetry.space_group_name_H-M   'P 1'
#
loop_
_entity.id
_entity.type
_entity.pdbx_description
1 polymer ?
#
loop_
_entity_poly.entity_id
_entity_poly.type
_entity_poly.pdbx_seq_one_letter_code
_entity_poly.pdbx_strand_id
1 'polypeptide(L)'
;MLKVYGSEMCPDCIECKYNLDKNKIEYENIDITKSLKALKEFLKLRDKDVTFEEARSKGYIGIPALITDDGKLTLDWESFFTQQGIEVVHPGEAGAACGVDGKGC
;
A
#
# COMPACT_ATOMS: atom_id res chain seq x y z
N MET A 1 13.88 4.78 -8.49
CA MET A 1 12.62 4.14 -8.93
C MET A 1 11.83 3.80 -7.68
N LEU A 2 10.56 4.24 -7.61
CA LEU A 2 9.64 3.96 -6.51
C LEU A 2 9.54 2.45 -6.31
N LYS A 3 9.64 1.98 -5.08
CA LYS A 3 9.46 0.57 -4.73
C LYS A 3 8.24 0.41 -3.84
N VAL A 4 7.46 -0.62 -4.10
CA VAL A 4 6.26 -0.94 -3.32
C VAL A 4 6.39 -2.36 -2.81
N TYR A 5 6.58 -2.52 -1.51
CA TYR A 5 6.46 -3.81 -0.85
C TYR A 5 5.00 -4.04 -0.48
N GLY A 6 4.46 -5.18 -0.89
CA GLY A 6 3.06 -5.50 -0.65
C GLY A 6 2.71 -6.96 -0.88
N SER A 7 1.41 -7.23 -0.95
CA SER A 7 0.87 -8.54 -1.29
C SER A 7 -0.43 -8.36 -2.08
N GLU A 8 -0.67 -9.25 -3.04
CA GLU A 8 -1.97 -9.35 -3.73
C GLU A 8 -3.12 -9.79 -2.81
N MET A 9 -2.84 -10.21 -1.57
CA MET A 9 -3.86 -10.53 -0.56
C MET A 9 -4.23 -9.34 0.34
N CYS A 10 -3.57 -8.20 0.19
CA CYS A 10 -3.78 -7.02 1.03
C CYS A 10 -4.63 -5.98 0.27
N PRO A 11 -5.85 -5.65 0.73
CA PRO A 11 -6.71 -4.64 0.09
C PRO A 11 -6.00 -3.31 -0.13
N ASP A 12 -5.34 -2.76 0.89
CA ASP A 12 -4.60 -1.49 0.80
C ASP A 12 -3.48 -1.54 -0.25
N CYS A 13 -2.81 -2.70 -0.42
CA CYS A 13 -1.81 -2.88 -1.47
C CYS A 13 -2.44 -2.85 -2.87
N ILE A 14 -3.63 -3.45 -3.02
CA ILE A 14 -4.37 -3.45 -4.29
C ILE A 14 -4.80 -2.02 -4.63
N GLU A 15 -5.33 -1.27 -3.66
CA GLU A 15 -5.78 0.11 -3.86
C GLU A 15 -4.62 1.07 -4.12
N CYS A 16 -3.52 0.94 -3.38
CA CYS A 16 -2.30 1.70 -3.64
C CYS A 16 -1.80 1.47 -5.07
N LYS A 17 -1.71 0.21 -5.52
CA LYS A 17 -1.27 -0.13 -6.88
C LYS A 17 -2.23 0.40 -7.94
N TYR A 18 -3.53 0.30 -7.71
CA TYR A 18 -4.54 0.88 -8.59
C TYR A 18 -4.32 2.38 -8.80
N ASN A 19 -4.04 3.13 -7.72
CA ASN A 19 -3.77 4.56 -7.82
C ASN A 19 -2.43 4.86 -8.53
N LEU A 20 -1.39 4.04 -8.34
CA LEU A 20 -0.13 4.18 -9.08
C LEU A 20 -0.35 3.97 -10.58
N ASP A 21 -1.01 2.87 -10.95
CA ASP A 21 -1.28 2.49 -12.33
C ASP A 21 -2.17 3.55 -13.02
N LYS A 22 -3.26 3.98 -12.36
CA LYS A 22 -4.19 5.00 -12.86
C LYS A 22 -3.49 6.32 -13.16
N ASN A 23 -2.54 6.73 -12.31
CA ASN A 23 -1.79 7.97 -12.45
C ASN A 23 -0.50 7.81 -13.28
N LYS A 24 -0.25 6.63 -13.87
CA LYS A 24 0.95 6.31 -14.67
C LYS A 24 2.25 6.57 -13.92
N ILE A 25 2.26 6.29 -12.62
CA ILE A 25 3.45 6.39 -11.79
C ILE A 25 4.19 5.05 -11.90
N GLU A 26 5.42 5.06 -12.41
CA GLU A 26 6.25 3.87 -12.55
C GLU A 26 6.78 3.40 -11.18
N TYR A 27 6.72 2.09 -10.93
CA TYR A 27 7.20 1.50 -9.67
C TYR A 27 7.66 0.05 -9.83
N GLU A 28 8.54 -0.36 -8.93
CA GLU A 28 8.90 -1.76 -8.71
C GLU A 28 7.91 -2.41 -7.73
N ASN A 29 7.08 -3.32 -8.23
CA ASN A 29 6.19 -4.12 -7.40
C ASN A 29 6.94 -5.30 -6.75
N ILE A 30 7.04 -5.30 -5.43
CA ILE A 30 7.73 -6.34 -4.66
C ILE A 30 6.71 -7.08 -3.79
N ASP A 31 6.22 -8.20 -4.32
CA ASP A 31 5.28 -9.06 -3.58
C ASP A 31 6.02 -9.95 -2.58
N ILE A 32 5.86 -9.67 -1.28
CA ILE A 32 6.52 -10.39 -0.20
C ILE A 32 6.02 -11.83 -0.03
N THR A 33 4.91 -12.19 -0.68
CA THR A 33 4.28 -13.51 -0.59
C THR A 33 4.67 -14.43 -1.73
N LYS A 34 5.29 -13.89 -2.80
CA LYS A 34 5.70 -14.67 -3.98
C LYS A 34 7.13 -15.21 -3.92
N SER A 35 7.96 -14.74 -2.99
CA SER A 35 9.34 -15.23 -2.85
C SER A 35 9.92 -15.00 -1.45
N LEU A 36 10.61 -16.02 -0.93
CA LEU A 36 11.38 -15.90 0.31
C LEU A 36 12.50 -14.87 0.23
N LYS A 37 13.03 -14.60 -0.98
CA LYS A 37 14.03 -13.53 -1.18
C LYS A 37 13.39 -12.16 -0.91
N ALA A 38 12.23 -11.89 -1.50
CA ALA A 38 11.49 -10.65 -1.29
C ALA A 38 11.07 -10.50 0.17
N LEU A 39 10.55 -11.57 0.79
CA LEU A 39 10.22 -11.57 2.21
C LEU A 39 11.44 -11.27 3.07
N LYS A 40 12.59 -11.91 2.83
CA LYS A 40 13.82 -11.67 3.59
C LYS A 40 14.33 -10.24 3.45
N GLU A 41 14.24 -9.66 2.25
CA GLU A 41 14.59 -8.26 2.01
C GLU A 41 13.64 -7.32 2.76
N PHE A 42 12.34 -7.57 2.70
CA PHE A 42 11.33 -6.80 3.44
C PHE A 42 11.55 -6.90 4.95
N LEU A 43 11.76 -8.09 5.51
CA LEU A 43 12.00 -8.26 6.95
C LEU A 43 13.24 -7.49 7.43
N LYS A 44 14.32 -7.47 6.65
CA LYS A 44 15.51 -6.69 6.99
C LYS A 44 15.25 -5.19 7.08
N LEU A 45 14.38 -4.67 6.21
CA LEU A 45 13.94 -3.27 6.24
C LEU A 45 12.97 -3.05 7.41
N ARG A 46 11.90 -3.84 7.45
CA ARG A 46 10.82 -3.79 8.42
C ARG A 46 11.31 -3.87 9.84
N ASP A 47 12.30 -4.71 10.16
CA ASP A 47 12.73 -4.93 11.54
C ASP A 47 13.73 -3.87 12.04
N LYS A 48 14.25 -3.02 11.15
CA LYS A 48 15.27 -2.01 11.48
C LYS A 48 14.77 -0.58 11.41
N ASP A 49 13.85 -0.28 10.50
CA ASP A 49 13.39 1.08 10.28
C ASP A 49 12.33 1.48 11.32
N VAL A 50 12.40 2.72 11.80
CA VAL A 50 11.51 3.29 12.83
C VAL A 50 10.09 3.50 12.31
N THR A 51 9.92 3.67 11.00
CA THR A 51 8.61 3.86 10.35
C THR A 51 7.68 2.66 10.60
N PHE A 52 8.25 1.48 10.84
CA PHE A 52 7.50 0.27 11.16
C PHE A 52 7.27 0.05 12.66
N GLU A 53 7.79 0.89 13.54
CA GLU A 53 7.71 0.65 14.99
C GLU A 53 6.27 0.54 15.49
N GLU A 54 5.40 1.45 15.05
CA GLU A 54 3.98 1.42 15.39
C GLU A 54 3.30 0.17 14.82
N ALA A 55 3.52 -0.15 13.55
CA ALA A 55 2.98 -1.34 12.91
C ALA A 55 3.40 -2.62 13.65
N ARG A 56 4.69 -2.75 13.98
CA ARG A 56 5.23 -3.89 14.75
C ARG A 56 4.59 -3.96 16.14
N SER A 57 4.45 -2.83 16.84
CA SER A 57 3.88 -2.79 18.19
C SER A 57 2.43 -3.28 18.24
N LYS A 58 1.69 -3.08 17.15
CA LYS A 58 0.29 -3.49 16.99
C LYS A 58 0.13 -4.87 16.33
N GLY A 59 1.24 -5.55 15.99
CA GLY A 59 1.22 -6.85 15.33
C GLY A 59 0.89 -6.81 13.83
N TYR A 60 0.93 -5.63 13.21
CA TYR A 60 0.70 -5.48 11.77
C TYR A 60 1.94 -5.80 10.94
N ILE A 61 1.70 -6.18 9.67
CA ILE A 61 2.78 -6.48 8.71
C ILE A 61 3.51 -5.20 8.27
N GLY A 62 2.77 -4.08 8.14
CA GLY A 62 3.29 -2.80 7.64
C GLY A 62 3.38 -2.76 6.11
N ILE A 63 2.32 -3.16 5.40
CA ILE A 63 2.21 -3.05 3.95
C ILE A 63 0.88 -2.36 3.58
N PRO A 64 0.79 -1.60 2.48
CA PRO A 64 1.88 -1.32 1.53
C PRO A 64 2.98 -0.44 2.13
N ALA A 65 4.23 -0.72 1.78
CA ALA A 65 5.38 0.10 2.16
C ALA A 65 6.02 0.70 0.90
N LEU A 66 6.02 2.02 0.80
CA LEU A 66 6.50 2.76 -0.36
C LEU A 66 7.88 3.34 -0.04
N ILE A 67 8.85 3.08 -0.93
CA ILE A 67 10.18 3.71 -0.89
C ILE A 67 10.32 4.56 -2.13
N THR A 68 10.30 5.87 -1.96
CA THR A 68 10.43 6.84 -3.04
C THR A 68 11.85 6.87 -3.62
N ASP A 69 12.02 7.58 -4.74
CA ASP A 69 13.31 7.70 -5.44
C ASP A 69 14.43 8.31 -4.61
N ASP A 70 14.07 9.20 -3.67
CA ASP A 70 14.97 9.83 -2.70
C ASP A 70 15.21 8.96 -1.45
N GLY A 71 14.65 7.75 -1.41
CA GLY A 71 14.85 6.78 -0.33
C GLY A 71 13.95 7.00 0.88
N LYS A 72 12.97 7.92 0.81
CA LYS A 72 11.99 8.11 1.87
C LYS A 72 11.04 6.92 1.90
N LEU A 73 10.89 6.34 3.10
CA LEU A 73 9.95 5.26 3.37
C LEU A 73 8.66 5.83 3.98
N THR A 74 7.51 5.34 3.51
CA THR A 74 6.19 5.60 4.13
C THR A 74 5.33 4.35 4.11
N LEU A 75 4.52 4.18 5.15
CA LEU A 75 3.43 3.18 5.21
C LEU A 75 2.07 3.82 4.93
N ASP A 76 1.99 5.15 4.96
CA ASP A 76 0.81 5.91 4.59
C ASP A 76 0.89 6.21 3.09
N TRP A 77 0.24 5.35 2.32
CA TRP A 77 0.20 5.43 0.87
C TRP A 77 -0.76 6.52 0.38
N GLU A 78 -1.80 6.86 1.15
CA GLU A 78 -2.75 7.92 0.79
C GLU A 78 -2.08 9.30 0.87
N SER A 79 -1.32 9.53 1.93
CA SER A 79 -0.49 10.73 2.09
C SER A 79 0.52 10.90 0.95
N PHE A 80 1.04 9.80 0.40
CA PHE A 80 1.96 9.86 -0.75
C PHE A 80 1.29 10.50 -1.96
N PHE A 81 0.03 10.18 -2.26
CA PHE A 81 -0.72 10.78 -3.38
C PHE A 81 -1.16 12.21 -3.08
N THR A 82 -1.75 12.45 -1.91
CA THR A 82 -2.30 13.77 -1.55
C THR A 82 -1.22 14.84 -1.44
N GLN A 83 0.00 14.50 -0.99
CA GLN A 83 1.15 15.43 -0.99
C GLN A 83 1.56 15.87 -2.41
N GLN A 84 1.20 15.10 -3.44
CA GLN A 84 1.44 15.42 -4.85
C GLN A 84 0.22 16.09 -5.50
N GLY A 85 -0.83 16.38 -4.74
CA GLY A 85 -2.10 16.90 -5.26
C GLY A 85 -2.90 15.88 -6.06
N ILE A 86 -2.64 14.59 -5.87
CA ILE A 86 -3.36 13.50 -6.54
C ILE A 86 -4.49 13.03 -5.63
N GLU A 87 -5.71 12.97 -6.19
CA GLU A 87 -6.88 12.41 -5.51
C GLU A 87 -6.77 10.88 -5.41
N VAL A 88 -6.93 10.36 -4.20
CA VAL A 88 -6.94 8.93 -3.92
C VAL A 88 -8.31 8.33 -4.26
N VAL A 89 -8.31 7.17 -4.92
CA VAL A 89 -9.53 6.42 -5.20
C VAL A 89 -9.49 5.05 -4.54
N HIS A 90 -10.57 4.70 -3.84
CA HIS A 90 -10.78 3.38 -3.23
C HIS A 90 -11.79 2.58 -4.07
N PRO A 91 -11.34 1.84 -5.10
CA PRO A 91 -12.25 1.08 -5.96
C PRO A 91 -13.02 -0.01 -5.20
N GLY A 92 -12.55 -0.45 -4.04
CA GLY A 92 -13.26 -1.41 -3.18
C GLY A 92 -14.49 -0.84 -2.47
N GLU A 93 -14.56 0.49 -2.29
CA GLU A 93 -15.66 1.16 -1.58
C GLU A 93 -16.80 1.60 -2.52
N ALA A 94 -16.55 1.68 -3.84
CA ALA A 94 -17.51 2.13 -4.85
C ALA A 94 -18.72 1.18 -5.07
N GLY A 95 -18.84 0.10 -4.29
CA GLY A 95 -19.95 -0.86 -4.34
C GLY A 95 -20.98 -0.76 -3.21
N ALA A 96 -20.79 0.09 -2.19
CA ALA A 96 -21.67 0.17 -1.02
C ALA A 96 -22.65 1.36 -1.02
N ALA A 97 -23.02 1.89 -2.18
CA ALA A 97 -23.97 2.99 -2.28
C ALA A 97 -24.91 2.83 -3.48
N CYS A 98 -25.86 1.88 -3.39
CA CYS A 98 -27.12 1.90 -4.12
C CYS A 98 -28.19 1.10 -3.34
N GLY A 99 -28.57 1.61 -2.17
CA GLY A 99 -29.83 1.25 -1.50
C GLY A 99 -30.80 2.42 -1.58
N VAL A 100 -31.38 2.70 -2.74
CA VAL A 100 -32.46 3.71 -2.84
C VAL A 100 -33.83 3.16 -2.42
N ASP A 101 -33.96 1.85 -2.21
CA ASP A 101 -35.26 1.23 -1.90
C ASP A 101 -35.37 0.60 -0.50
N GLY A 102 -34.40 0.85 0.40
CA GLY A 102 -34.53 0.48 1.82
C GLY A 102 -34.81 -1.01 2.09
N LYS A 103 -34.38 -1.92 1.20
CA LYS A 103 -34.37 -3.36 1.43
C LYS A 103 -33.09 -3.99 0.86
N GLY A 104 -32.16 -4.27 1.74
CA GLY A 104 -31.02 -5.17 1.52
C GLY A 104 -30.34 -5.40 2.87
N CYS A 105 -30.07 -6.61 3.34
CA CYS A 105 -30.28 -7.96 2.80
C CYS A 105 -31.47 -8.68 3.45
#